data_AF-A0A5M9LCC9-F1
#
_entry.id   AF-A0A5M9LCC9-F1
#
_cell.length_a   1.000
_cell.length_b   1.000
_cell.length_c   1.000
_cell.angle_alpha   90.00
_cell.angle_beta   90.00
_cell.angle_gamma   90.00
#
_symmetry.space_group_name_H-M   'P 1'
#
loop_
_entity.id
_entity.type
_entity.pdbx_description
1 polymer ?
#
loop_
_entity_poly.entity_id
_entity_poly.type
_entity_poly.pdbx_seq_one_letter_code
_entity_poly.pdbx_strand_id
1 'polypeptide(L)'
;MGQPHDARTVYHIVCRTEKRYSKEETVVVGSCRSMLAANEVAARYFLEKCLGDGDEAKYKQLITGAVSCEVPIDNGRRTVYTQEGRLE
;
A
#
# COMPACT_ATOMS: atom_id res chain seq x y z
N MET A 1 12.69 -22.41 10.50
CA MET A 1 13.56 -22.49 9.31
C MET A 1 13.15 -21.34 8.40
N GLY A 2 13.97 -20.29 8.33
CA GLY A 2 13.67 -19.12 7.50
C GLY A 2 13.85 -19.47 6.04
N GLN A 3 12.78 -19.34 5.26
CA GLN A 3 12.82 -19.49 3.81
C GLN A 3 13.82 -18.46 3.28
N PRO A 4 14.77 -18.84 2.39
CA PRO A 4 15.68 -17.88 1.82
C PRO A 4 14.86 -16.82 1.08
N HIS A 5 14.99 -15.56 1.51
CA HIS A 5 14.46 -14.41 0.78
C HIS A 5 15.07 -14.46 -0.62
N ASP A 6 14.29 -14.93 -1.59
CA ASP A 6 14.69 -14.95 -2.98
C ASP A 6 14.97 -13.50 -3.37
N ALA A 7 16.22 -13.19 -3.74
CA ALA A 7 16.67 -11.83 -4.05
C ALA A 7 15.99 -11.22 -5.29
N ARG A 8 14.97 -11.90 -5.83
CA ARG A 8 14.15 -11.51 -6.98
C ARG A 8 12.79 -10.93 -6.58
N THR A 9 12.36 -11.06 -5.33
CA THR A 9 11.04 -10.54 -4.93
C THR A 9 11.02 -9.02 -4.98
N VAL A 10 10.13 -8.48 -5.83
CA VAL A 10 9.82 -7.05 -5.88
C VAL A 10 8.54 -6.83 -5.10
N TYR A 11 8.49 -5.79 -4.29
CA TYR A 11 7.31 -5.37 -3.54
C TYR A 11 6.82 -4.05 -4.14
N HIS A 12 5.62 -4.05 -4.71
CA HIS A 12 4.97 -2.85 -5.22
C HIS A 12 4.25 -2.12 -4.09
N ILE A 13 4.39 -0.79 -4.07
CA ILE A 13 3.50 0.07 -3.29
C ILE A 13 2.32 0.42 -4.19
N VAL A 14 1.12 0.01 -3.78
CA VAL A 14 -0.11 0.14 -4.55
C VAL A 14 -1.02 1.15 -3.86
N CYS A 15 -1.50 2.13 -4.62
CA CYS A 15 -2.54 3.05 -4.20
C CYS A 15 -3.82 2.68 -4.95
N ARG A 16 -4.84 2.25 -4.21
CA ARG A 16 -6.17 1.91 -4.72
C ARG A 16 -7.16 2.97 -4.26
N THR A 17 -7.97 3.45 -5.18
CA THR A 17 -9.07 4.38 -4.92
C THR A 17 -10.38 3.71 -5.31
N GLU A 18 -11.23 3.45 -4.32
CA GLU A 18 -12.56 2.89 -4.51
C GLU A 18 -13.60 3.98 -4.28
N LYS A 19 -14.43 4.27 -5.29
CA LYS A 19 -15.54 5.22 -5.18
C LYS A 19 -16.85 4.49 -5.43
N ARG A 20 -17.89 4.83 -4.67
CA ARG A 20 -19.22 4.18 -4.71
C ARG A 20 -19.87 4.16 -6.11
N TYR A 21 -19.58 5.16 -6.95
CA TYR A 21 -20.19 5.34 -8.27
C TYR A 21 -19.17 5.39 -9.41
N SER A 22 -17.91 5.06 -9.14
CA SER A 22 -16.85 5.10 -10.16
C SER A 22 -16.13 3.76 -10.23
N LYS A 23 -15.46 3.52 -11.36
CA LYS A 23 -14.57 2.37 -11.47
C LYS A 23 -13.46 2.53 -10.45
N GLU A 24 -13.09 1.41 -9.86
CA GLU A 24 -11.89 1.32 -9.03
C GLU A 24 -10.67 1.71 -9.85
N GLU A 25 -9.83 2.56 -9.28
CA GLU A 25 -8.55 2.94 -9.84
C GLU A 25 -7.42 2.41 -8.97
N THR A 26 -6.49 1.67 -9.59
CA THR A 26 -5.34 1.08 -8.89
C THR A 26 -4.07 1.49 -9.62
N VAL A 27 -3.14 2.10 -8.90
CA VAL A 27 -1.86 2.58 -9.43
C VAL A 27 -0.70 2.09 -8.57
N VAL A 28 0.40 1.69 -9.22
CA VAL A 28 1.67 1.39 -8.55
C VAL A 28 2.44 2.70 -8.41
N VAL A 29 2.69 3.13 -7.17
CA VAL A 29 3.34 4.42 -6.88
C VAL A 29 4.83 4.26 -6.55
N GLY A 30 5.29 3.03 -6.40
CA GLY A 30 6.69 2.72 -6.17
C GLY A 30 6.94 1.22 -6.10
N SER A 31 8.20 0.83 -6.02
CA SER A 31 8.58 -0.57 -5.83
C SER A 31 9.90 -0.67 -5.06
N CYS A 32 10.02 -1.68 -4.20
CA CYS A 32 11.25 -1.95 -3.44
C CYS A 32 11.59 -3.45 -3.49
N ARG A 33 12.85 -3.79 -3.19
CA ARG A 33 13.31 -5.19 -3.11
C ARG A 33 13.24 -5.77 -1.69
N SER A 34 12.65 -5.03 -0.76
CA SER A 34 12.42 -5.45 0.63
C SER A 34 11.04 -5.00 1.06
N MET A 35 10.33 -5.87 1.76
CA MET A 35 9.01 -5.56 2.31
C MET A 35 9.08 -4.42 3.32
N LEU A 36 10.14 -4.37 4.14
CA LEU A 36 10.32 -3.30 5.12
C LEU A 36 10.42 -1.93 4.42
N ALA A 37 11.28 -1.83 3.41
CA ALA A 37 11.45 -0.61 2.63
C ALA A 37 10.16 -0.22 1.90
N ALA A 38 9.45 -1.19 1.31
CA ALA A 38 8.17 -0.92 0.67
C ALA A 38 7.11 -0.43 1.67
N ASN A 39 7.09 -0.99 2.88
CA ASN A 39 6.19 -0.55 3.95
C ASN A 39 6.50 0.88 4.42
N GLU A 40 7.77 1.22 4.59
CA GLU A 40 8.20 2.58 4.95
C GLU A 40 7.80 3.59 3.87
N VAL A 41 8.02 3.25 2.60
CA VAL A 41 7.62 4.10 1.46
C VAL A 41 6.10 4.19 1.35
N ALA A 42 5.37 3.11 1.58
CA ALA A 42 3.91 3.10 1.58
C ALA A 42 3.33 4.01 2.67
N ALA A 43 3.83 3.90 3.90
CA ALA A 43 3.42 4.74 5.02
C ALA A 43 3.74 6.21 4.75
N ARG A 44 4.94 6.50 4.24
CA ARG A 44 5.35 7.86 3.89
C ARG A 44 4.47 8.46 2.79
N TYR A 45 4.23 7.71 1.71
CA TYR A 45 3.36 8.13 0.62
C TYR A 45 1.94 8.42 1.11
N PHE A 46 1.41 7.56 1.99
CA PHE A 46 0.08 7.75 2.57
C PHE A 46 0.01 9.05 3.38
N LEU A 47 0.98 9.31 4.26
CA LEU A 47 1.04 10.53 5.06
C LEU A 47 1.22 11.79 4.19
N GLU A 48 2.06 11.75 3.16
CA GLU A 48 2.39 12.92 2.34
C GLU A 48 1.34 13.24 1.27
N LYS A 49 0.62 12.23 0.76
CA LYS A 49 -0.22 12.34 -0.45
C LYS A 49 -1.68 11.98 -0.25
N CYS A 50 -2.03 11.29 0.83
CA CYS A 50 -3.38 10.78 1.06
C CYS A 50 -4.03 11.34 2.32
N LEU A 51 -3.27 11.54 3.39
CA LEU A 51 -3.80 12.02 4.65
C LEU A 51 -3.92 13.55 4.65
N GLY A 52 -5.14 14.07 4.71
CA GLY A 52 -5.43 15.48 4.95
C GLY A 52 -5.45 15.81 6.44
N ASP A 53 -5.47 17.10 6.76
CA ASP A 53 -5.60 17.58 8.14
C ASP A 53 -6.99 17.18 8.69
N GLY A 54 -7.01 16.42 9.79
CA GLY A 54 -8.24 15.96 10.44
C GLY A 54 -8.82 14.63 9.94
N ASP A 55 -8.16 13.93 9.02
CA ASP A 55 -8.61 12.61 8.53
C ASP A 55 -8.39 11.48 9.55
N GLU A 56 -9.41 10.64 9.74
CA GLU A 56 -9.28 9.41 10.53
C GLU A 56 -8.72 8.28 9.65
N ALA A 57 -7.42 8.01 9.79
CA ALA A 57 -6.74 6.93 9.09
C ALA A 57 -6.77 5.60 9.85
N LYS A 58 -6.93 4.50 9.10
CA LYS A 58 -6.80 3.13 9.60
C LYS A 58 -5.49 2.53 9.11
N TYR A 59 -4.72 2.00 10.05
CA TYR A 59 -3.46 1.31 9.77
C TYR A 59 -3.58 -0.17 10.15
N LYS A 60 -3.23 -1.05 9.22
CA LYS A 60 -3.24 -2.49 9.43
C LYS A 60 -1.96 -3.12 8.92
N GLN A 61 -1.33 -3.94 9.75
CA GLN A 61 -0.29 -4.86 9.31
C GLN A 61 -0.94 -6.21 8.97
N LEU A 62 -0.65 -6.74 7.79
CA LEU A 62 -1.14 -8.04 7.33
C LEU A 62 -0.26 -9.16 7.90
N ILE A 63 -0.78 -10.38 7.91
CA ILE A 63 -0.04 -11.58 8.35
C ILE A 63 1.24 -11.80 7.52
N THR A 64 1.25 -11.32 6.28
CA THR A 64 2.41 -11.33 5.39
C THR A 64 3.51 -10.35 5.80
N GLY A 65 3.24 -9.45 6.75
CA GLY A 65 4.13 -8.36 7.14
C GLY A 65 3.91 -7.06 6.36
N ALA A 66 3.09 -7.07 5.31
CA ALA A 66 2.77 -5.89 4.51
C ALA A 66 1.89 -4.89 5.28
N VAL A 67 2.10 -3.59 5.04
CA VAL A 67 1.22 -2.53 5.58
C VAL A 67 0.07 -2.25 4.62
N SER A 68 -1.07 -1.86 5.21
CA SER A 68 -2.22 -1.31 4.52
C SER A 68 -2.72 -0.09 5.31
N CYS A 69 -2.72 1.06 4.65
CA CYS A 69 -3.18 2.34 5.18
C CYS A 69 -4.46 2.71 4.43
N GLU A 70 -5.55 2.98 5.14
CA GLU A 70 -6.85 3.35 4.55
C GLU A 70 -7.28 4.71 5.10
N VAL A 71 -7.77 5.58 4.22
CA VAL A 71 -8.40 6.86 4.58
C VAL A 71 -9.74 6.98 3.84
N PRO A 72 -10.82 7.44 4.50
CA PRO A 72 -12.04 7.80 3.80
C PRO A 72 -11.79 8.94 2.82
N ILE A 73 -12.50 8.95 1.70
CA ILE A 73 -12.55 10.09 0.76
C ILE A 73 -14.01 10.35 0.40
N ASP A 74 -14.30 11.46 -0.29
CA ASP A 74 -15.66 11.74 -0.79
C ASP A 74 -16.25 10.54 -1.55
N ASN A 75 -17.31 9.97 -0.99
CA ASN A 75 -18.02 8.81 -1.51
C ASN A 75 -17.14 7.56 -1.75
N GLY A 76 -16.11 7.34 -0.94
CA GLY A 76 -15.22 6.21 -1.13
C GLY A 76 -14.16 6.04 -0.06
N ARG A 77 -13.12 5.30 -0.43
CA ARG A 77 -11.90 5.15 0.36
C ARG A 77 -10.68 5.10 -0.55
N ARG A 78 -9.56 5.53 0.01
CA ARG A 78 -8.25 5.36 -0.60
C ARG A 78 -7.42 4.46 0.29
N THR A 79 -6.80 3.45 -0.31
CA THR A 79 -5.99 2.46 0.38
C THR A 79 -4.60 2.42 -0.24
N VAL A 80 -3.57 2.58 0.57
CA VAL A 80 -2.16 2.40 0.16
C VAL A 80 -1.64 1.15 0.83
N TYR A 81 -1.14 0.20 0.06
CA TYR A 81 -0.65 -1.07 0.59
C TYR A 81 0.55 -1.62 -0.17
N THR A 82 1.34 -2.43 0.53
CA THR A 82 2.44 -3.17 -0.08
C THR A 82 1.94 -4.51 -0.62
N GLN A 83 2.35 -4.88 -1.83
CA GLN A 83 2.03 -6.15 -2.46
C GLN A 83 3.29 -6.78 -3.09
N GLU A 84 3.44 -8.09 -2.97
CA GLU A 84 4.47 -8.84 -3.70
C GLU A 84 4.16 -8.84 -5.21
N GLY A 85 5.06 -8.28 -5.99
CA GLY A 85 5.09 -8.39 -7.44
C GLY A 85 5.56 -9.79 -7.83
N ARG A 86 4.72 -10.52 -8.55
CA ARG A 86 5.15 -11.75 -9.22
C ARG A 86 5.89 -11.35 -10.49
N LEU A 87 7.15 -11.77 -10.58
CA LEU A 87 7.85 -11.84 -11.87
C LEU A 87 7.26 -13.04 -12.62
N GLU A 88 6.50 -12.76 -13.68
CA GLU A 88 6.16 -13.76 -14.70
C GLU A 88 7.40 -14.18 -15.49
#